data_AF-A0A0D3EIH6-F1
#
_entry.id   AF-A0A0D3EIH6-F1
#
_cell.length_a   1.000
_cell.length_b   1.000
_cell.length_c   1.000
_cell.angle_alpha   90.00
_cell.angle_beta   90.00
_cell.angle_gamma   90.00
#
_symmetry.space_group_name_H-M   'P 1'
#
loop_
_entity.id
_entity.type
_entity.pdbx_description
1 polymer ?
#
loop_
_entity_poly.entity_id
_entity_poly.type
_entity_poly.pdbx_seq_one_letter_code
_entity_poly.pdbx_strand_id
1 'polypeptide(L)'
;MTCSQIPPLQKQCLAMVDRYTQRFFTQVSLLKPHHICKSLNLCQPPLHSQGNCDACHDTVSQLLPKLKDPQTKLKIIRLLLKECKSLNNYQDKCKKMVFEYGPLMLADLENFLEKKDVCSILGVCPTHSFYVLPAALADS
;
A
#
# COMPACT_ATOMS: atom_id res chain seq x y z
N MET A 1 12.00 11.36 -17.69
CA MET A 1 12.87 11.83 -18.79
C MET A 1 14.10 12.45 -18.16
N THR A 2 15.30 12.07 -18.60
CA THR A 2 16.55 12.63 -18.06
C THR A 2 17.13 13.67 -19.02
N CYS A 3 17.84 14.69 -18.51
CA CYS A 3 18.43 15.73 -19.37
C CYS A 3 19.42 15.18 -20.41
N SER A 4 20.00 14.01 -20.17
CA SER A 4 20.88 13.29 -21.11
C SER A 4 20.16 12.85 -22.40
N GLN A 5 18.83 12.72 -22.38
CA GLN A 5 18.04 12.33 -23.55
C GLN A 5 17.69 13.52 -24.46
N ILE A 6 18.15 14.73 -24.13
CA ILE A 6 17.96 15.94 -24.95
C ILE A 6 19.31 16.60 -25.22
N PRO A 7 20.19 15.99 -26.04
CA PRO A 7 21.55 16.48 -26.28
C PRO A 7 21.65 17.96 -26.67
N PRO A 8 20.82 18.51 -27.59
CA PRO A 8 20.95 19.91 -27.98
C PRO A 8 20.61 20.90 -26.85
N LEU A 9 19.85 20.47 -25.84
CA LEU A 9 19.39 21.32 -24.73
C LEU A 9 19.87 20.83 -23.37
N GLN A 10 20.81 19.87 -23.33
CA GLN A 10 21.21 19.19 -22.09
C GLN A 10 21.62 20.18 -21.00
N LYS A 11 22.44 21.19 -21.35
CA LYS A 11 22.90 22.23 -20.40
C LYS A 11 21.75 23.11 -19.90
N GLN A 12 20.81 23.47 -20.76
CA GLN A 12 19.66 24.30 -20.42
C GLN A 12 18.65 23.52 -19.55
N CYS A 13 18.46 22.23 -19.85
CA CYS A 13 17.68 21.31 -19.03
C CYS A 13 18.26 21.19 -17.61
N LEU A 14 19.58 20.96 -17.48
CA LEU A 14 20.23 20.85 -16.18
C LEU A 14 20.11 22.14 -15.37
N ALA A 15 20.41 23.30 -15.98
CA ALA A 15 20.28 24.59 -15.30
C ALA A 15 18.83 24.89 -14.84
N MET A 16 17.85 24.43 -15.62
CA MET A 16 16.43 24.56 -15.28
C MET A 16 16.06 23.64 -14.11
N VAL A 17 16.44 22.36 -14.19
CA VAL A 17 16.23 21.38 -13.12
C VAL A 17 16.87 21.87 -11.84
N ASP A 18 18.15 22.24 -11.85
CA ASP A 18 18.87 22.70 -10.66
C ASP A 18 18.18 23.91 -10.02
N ARG A 19 17.77 24.90 -10.82
CA ARG A 19 17.08 26.09 -10.32
C ARG A 19 15.73 25.76 -9.66
N TYR A 20 14.90 24.95 -10.33
CA TYR A 20 13.58 24.62 -9.81
C TYR A 20 13.64 23.66 -8.63
N THR A 21 14.52 22.66 -8.71
CA THR A 21 14.72 21.65 -7.67
C THR A 21 15.25 22.28 -6.39
N GLN A 22 16.25 23.17 -6.47
CA GLN A 22 16.73 23.90 -5.29
C GLN A 22 15.63 24.75 -4.66
N ARG A 23 14.89 25.52 -5.47
CA ARG A 23 13.80 26.35 -4.96
C ARG A 23 12.68 25.51 -4.32
N PHE A 24 12.31 24.40 -4.96
CA PHE A 24 11.33 23.47 -4.46
C PHE A 24 11.79 22.86 -3.13
N PHE A 25 13.02 22.35 -3.04
CA PHE A 25 13.54 21.75 -1.82
C PHE A 25 13.69 22.76 -0.68
N THR A 26 14.06 24.01 -0.94
CA THR A 26 14.05 25.07 0.08
C THR A 26 12.64 25.28 0.65
N GLN A 27 11.61 25.31 -0.20
CA GLN A 27 10.22 25.48 0.25
C GLN A 27 9.70 24.22 0.98
N VAL A 28 10.02 23.03 0.48
CA VAL A 28 9.65 21.76 1.10
C VAL A 28 10.34 21.58 2.45
N SER A 29 11.57 22.06 2.62
CA SER A 29 12.31 21.97 3.90
C SER A 29 11.68 22.81 5.01
N LEU A 30 10.87 23.82 4.66
CA LEU A 30 10.06 24.57 5.63
C LEU A 30 8.84 23.78 6.12
N LEU A 31 8.47 22.70 5.42
CA LEU A 31 7.40 21.82 5.83
C LEU A 31 7.97 20.75 6.78
N LYS A 32 7.56 20.78 8.05
CA LYS A 32 7.94 19.70 8.97
C LYS A 32 7.26 18.40 8.50
N PRO A 33 8.00 17.28 8.40
CA PRO A 33 7.44 15.99 8.00
C PRO A 33 6.21 15.58 8.84
N HIS A 34 6.21 15.91 10.14
CA HIS A 34 5.08 15.63 11.02
C HIS A 34 3.79 16.35 10.61
N HIS A 35 3.87 17.62 10.18
CA HIS A 35 2.70 18.37 9.74
C HIS A 35 2.13 17.81 8.44
N ILE A 36 3.00 17.46 7.48
CA ILE A 36 2.56 16.81 6.23
C ILE A 36 1.93 15.46 6.54
N CYS A 37 2.60 14.65 7.36
CA CYS A 37 2.14 13.33 7.74
C CYS A 37 0.79 13.37 8.47
N LYS A 38 0.57 14.35 9.37
CA LYS A 38 -0.73 14.58 10.00
C LYS A 38 -1.78 15.09 9.01
N SER A 39 -1.42 16.03 8.15
CA SER A 39 -2.34 16.61 7.15
C SER A 39 -2.78 15.61 6.09
N LEU A 40 -1.92 14.63 5.78
CA LEU A 40 -2.22 13.51 4.87
C LEU A 40 -2.80 12.29 5.60
N ASN A 41 -3.06 12.38 6.92
CA ASN A 41 -3.50 11.28 7.78
C ASN A 41 -2.61 10.03 7.74
N LEU A 42 -1.32 10.19 7.40
CA LEU A 42 -0.32 9.13 7.42
C LEU A 42 0.20 8.85 8.84
N CYS A 43 0.01 9.81 9.75
CA CYS A 43 0.46 9.76 11.15
C CYS A 43 -0.67 9.37 12.13
N GLN A 44 -1.69 8.63 11.67
CA GLN A 44 -2.71 8.15 12.60
C GLN A 44 -2.03 7.41 13.76
N PRO A 45 -2.34 7.75 15.02
CA PRO A 45 -1.87 6.94 16.14
C PRO A 45 -2.34 5.52 15.87
N PRO A 46 -1.50 4.50 16.15
CA PRO A 46 -1.93 3.13 15.94
C PRO A 46 -3.24 2.94 16.70
N LEU A 47 -4.22 2.30 16.06
CA LEU A 47 -5.54 2.04 16.63
C LEU A 47 -5.40 0.91 17.67
N HIS A 48 -4.53 1.12 18.67
CA HIS A 48 -4.17 0.18 19.71
C HIS A 48 -5.22 0.19 20.79
N SER A 49 -6.24 -0.61 20.55
CA SER A 49 -6.96 -1.29 21.60
C SER A 49 -6.50 -2.74 21.54
N GLN A 50 -6.11 -3.34 22.68
CA GLN A 50 -5.77 -4.75 22.75
C GLN A 50 -6.90 -5.62 22.15
N GLY A 51 -8.16 -5.23 22.40
CA GLY A 51 -9.34 -5.90 21.84
C GLY A 51 -9.47 -5.78 20.31
N ASN A 52 -8.89 -4.75 19.69
CA ASN A 52 -8.88 -4.62 18.23
C ASN A 52 -7.81 -5.50 17.59
N CYS A 53 -6.70 -5.75 18.30
CA CYS A 53 -5.64 -6.62 17.82
C CYS A 53 -6.10 -8.09 17.79
N ASP A 54 -6.69 -8.58 18.89
CA ASP A 54 -7.23 -9.95 18.95
C ASP A 54 -8.32 -10.17 17.89
N ALA A 55 -9.25 -9.22 17.75
CA ALA A 55 -10.29 -9.28 16.72
C ALA A 55 -9.73 -9.31 15.29
N CYS A 56 -8.63 -8.60 15.03
CA CYS A 56 -7.95 -8.66 13.74
C CYS A 56 -7.37 -10.05 13.48
N HIS A 57 -6.63 -10.60 14.45
CA HIS A 57 -6.03 -11.94 14.32
C HIS A 57 -7.09 -13.02 14.18
N ASP A 58 -8.19 -12.93 14.92
CA ASP A 58 -9.32 -13.84 14.80
C ASP A 58 -9.96 -13.76 13.42
N THR A 59 -10.12 -12.55 12.88
CA THR A 59 -10.67 -12.34 11.54
C THR A 59 -9.75 -12.97 10.48
N VAL A 60 -8.44 -12.72 10.55
CA VAL A 60 -7.45 -13.30 9.61
C VAL A 60 -7.46 -14.83 9.73
N SER A 61 -7.51 -15.37 10.94
CA SER A 61 -7.54 -16.81 11.21
C SER A 61 -8.80 -17.48 10.65
N GLN A 62 -9.94 -16.79 10.66
CA GLN A 62 -11.18 -17.28 10.05
C GLN A 62 -11.21 -17.10 8.52
N LEU A 63 -10.52 -16.08 8.00
CA LEU A 63 -10.47 -15.77 6.57
C LEU A 63 -9.56 -16.73 5.81
N LEU A 64 -8.38 -17.03 6.34
CA LEU A 64 -7.37 -17.86 5.68
C LEU A 64 -7.89 -19.24 5.23
N PRO A 65 -8.58 -20.05 6.06
CA PRO A 65 -9.09 -21.35 5.61
C PRO A 65 -10.18 -21.22 4.55
N LYS A 66 -11.00 -20.16 4.60
CA LYS A 66 -11.97 -19.86 3.54
C LYS A 66 -11.26 -19.48 2.24
N LEU A 67 -10.19 -18.70 2.32
CA LEU A 67 -9.42 -18.34 1.13
C LEU A 67 -8.74 -19.56 0.51
N LYS A 68 -8.29 -20.53 1.32
CA LYS A 68 -7.71 -21.80 0.86
C LYS A 68 -8.71 -22.72 0.16
N ASP A 69 -10.00 -22.63 0.51
CA ASP A 69 -11.04 -23.43 -0.12
C ASP A 69 -11.16 -23.12 -1.63
N PRO A 70 -10.96 -24.12 -2.51
CA PRO A 70 -11.09 -23.94 -3.96
C PRO A 70 -12.46 -23.43 -4.40
N GLN A 71 -13.54 -23.76 -3.68
CA GLN A 71 -14.88 -23.27 -4.02
C GLN A 71 -15.02 -21.77 -3.76
N THR A 72 -14.46 -21.29 -2.66
CA THR A 72 -14.39 -19.86 -2.35
C THR A 72 -13.57 -19.10 -3.41
N LYS A 73 -12.37 -19.58 -3.77
CA LYS A 73 -11.57 -18.97 -4.85
C LYS A 73 -12.35 -18.88 -6.15
N LEU A 74 -13.01 -19.97 -6.52
CA LEU A 74 -13.78 -20.04 -7.75
C LEU A 74 -15.01 -19.12 -7.71
N LYS A 75 -15.67 -18.99 -6.55
CA LYS A 75 -16.76 -18.03 -6.33
C LYS A 75 -16.29 -16.58 -6.53
N ILE A 76 -15.11 -16.22 -6.01
CA ILE A 76 -14.51 -14.89 -6.21
C ILE A 76 -14.28 -14.63 -7.71
N ILE A 77 -13.67 -15.58 -8.43
CA ILE A 77 -13.45 -15.45 -9.89
C ILE A 77 -14.78 -15.29 -10.64
N ARG A 78 -15.80 -16.09 -10.31
CA ARG A 78 -17.13 -15.97 -10.92
C ARG A 78 -17.76 -14.60 -10.68
N LEU A 79 -17.62 -14.05 -9.48
CA LEU A 79 -18.10 -12.70 -9.15
C LEU A 79 -17.39 -11.65 -10.00
N LEU A 80 -16.05 -11.70 -10.07
CA LEU A 80 -15.27 -10.78 -10.91
C LEU A 80 -15.67 -10.87 -12.39
N LEU A 81 -15.88 -12.08 -12.92
CA LEU A 81 -16.34 -12.28 -14.30
C LEU A 81 -17.76 -11.77 -14.53
N LYS A 82 -18.63 -11.82 -13.51
CA LYS A 82 -19.97 -11.23 -13.56
C LYS A 82 -19.87 -9.71 -13.65
N GLU A 83 -19.03 -9.09 -12.83
CA GLU A 83 -18.81 -7.63 -12.86
C GLU A 83 -18.22 -7.17 -14.20
N CYS A 84 -17.34 -7.96 -14.83
CA CYS A 84 -16.82 -7.66 -16.17
C CYS A 84 -17.94 -7.46 -17.22
N LYS A 85 -19.12 -8.08 -17.07
CA LYS A 85 -20.24 -7.92 -18.01
C LYS A 85 -20.81 -6.50 -18.02
N SER A 86 -20.62 -5.74 -16.95
CA SER A 86 -21.03 -4.33 -16.88
C SER A 86 -20.11 -3.39 -17.68
N LEU A 87 -18.91 -3.87 -18.07
CA LEU A 87 -17.87 -3.06 -18.67
C LEU A 87 -17.93 -3.07 -20.21
N ASN A 88 -19.05 -2.64 -20.82
CA ASN A 88 -19.27 -2.43 -22.26
C ASN A 88 -18.10 -2.88 -23.19
N ASN A 89 -17.31 -1.93 -23.71
CA ASN A 89 -16.21 -2.17 -24.66
C ASN A 89 -14.96 -2.82 -24.04
N TYR A 90 -14.94 -3.01 -22.72
CA TYR A 90 -13.80 -3.55 -21.98
C TYR A 90 -14.06 -4.95 -21.42
N GLN A 91 -15.24 -5.53 -21.67
CA GLN A 91 -15.67 -6.79 -21.09
C GLN A 91 -14.63 -7.90 -21.32
N ASP A 92 -14.15 -8.06 -22.56
CA ASP A 92 -13.25 -9.15 -22.89
C ASP A 92 -11.82 -8.92 -22.35
N LYS A 93 -11.37 -7.66 -22.32
CA LYS A 93 -10.12 -7.29 -21.64
C LYS A 93 -10.20 -7.55 -20.13
N CYS A 94 -11.33 -7.21 -19.51
CA CYS A 94 -11.59 -7.50 -18.10
C CYS A 94 -11.55 -9.00 -17.81
N LYS A 95 -12.29 -9.81 -18.59
CA LYS A 95 -12.28 -11.27 -18.43
C LYS A 95 -10.87 -11.85 -18.58
N LYS A 96 -10.10 -11.38 -19.57
CA LYS A 96 -8.71 -11.81 -19.76
C LYS A 96 -7.87 -11.52 -18.51
N MET A 97 -7.96 -10.31 -17.96
CA MET A 97 -7.25 -9.96 -16.72
C MET A 97 -7.69 -10.83 -15.54
N VAL A 98 -8.99 -11.09 -15.39
CA VAL A 98 -9.51 -11.93 -14.30
C VAL A 98 -8.98 -13.37 -14.41
N PHE A 99 -8.94 -13.94 -15.61
CA PHE A 99 -8.40 -15.29 -15.82
C PHE A 99 -6.88 -15.36 -15.63
N GLU A 100 -6.16 -14.33 -16.09
CA GLU A 100 -4.69 -14.30 -16.05
C GLU A 100 -4.17 -13.99 -14.64
N TYR A 101 -4.71 -12.96 -13.98
CA TYR A 101 -4.18 -12.47 -12.71
C TYR A 101 -4.99 -12.90 -11.50
N GLY A 102 -6.28 -13.19 -11.64
CA GLY A 102 -7.15 -13.55 -10.51
C GLY A 102 -6.61 -14.75 -9.70
N PRO A 103 -6.28 -15.89 -10.33
CA PRO A 103 -5.71 -17.04 -9.62
C PRO A 103 -4.36 -16.73 -8.94
N LEU A 104 -3.49 -15.97 -9.61
CA LEU A 104 -2.18 -15.57 -9.09
C LEU A 104 -2.34 -14.68 -7.85
N MET A 105 -3.18 -13.65 -7.94
CA MET A 105 -3.46 -12.73 -6.83
C MET A 105 -4.06 -13.45 -5.63
N LEU A 106 -4.95 -14.44 -5.83
CA LEU A 106 -5.51 -15.23 -4.73
C LEU A 106 -4.45 -16.11 -4.06
N ALA A 107 -3.51 -16.67 -4.83
CA ALA A 107 -2.40 -17.44 -4.29
C ALA A 107 -1.38 -16.56 -3.55
N ASP A 108 -1.09 -15.37 -4.08
CA ASP A 108 -0.22 -14.39 -3.43
C ASP A 108 -0.84 -13.88 -2.13
N LEU A 109 -2.17 -13.62 -2.13
CA LEU A 109 -2.90 -13.22 -0.94
C LEU A 109 -2.87 -14.30 0.14
N GLU A 110 -3.06 -15.57 -0.23
CA GLU A 110 -2.93 -16.69 0.70
C GLU A 110 -1.53 -16.74 1.30
N ASN A 111 -0.49 -16.71 0.47
CA ASN A 111 0.90 -16.69 0.93
C ASN A 111 1.21 -15.51 1.85
N PHE A 112 0.65 -14.34 1.53
CA PHE A 112 0.85 -13.13 2.32
C PHE A 112 0.22 -13.28 3.71
N LEU A 113 -1.04 -13.74 3.78
CA LEU A 113 -1.76 -13.94 5.04
C LEU A 113 -1.14 -15.05 5.90
N GLU A 114 -0.47 -16.04 5.29
CA GLU A 114 0.26 -17.08 6.03
C GLU A 114 1.59 -16.59 6.61
N LYS A 115 2.33 -15.78 5.85
CA LYS A 115 3.74 -15.45 6.16
C LYS A 115 3.93 -14.12 6.85
N LYS A 116 2.91 -13.27 6.86
CA LYS A 116 2.99 -11.90 7.36
C LYS A 116 1.95 -11.66 8.43
N ASP A 117 2.35 -10.94 9.47
CA ASP A 117 1.42 -10.38 10.42
C ASP A 117 0.73 -9.16 9.81
N VAL A 118 -0.38 -9.41 9.12
CA VAL A 118 -1.17 -8.35 8.48
C VAL A 118 -1.77 -7.40 9.51
N CYS A 119 -2.04 -7.86 10.73
CA CYS A 119 -2.60 -7.01 11.78
C CYS A 119 -1.57 -5.99 12.29
N SER A 120 -0.30 -6.36 12.39
CA SER A 120 0.81 -5.43 12.63
C SER A 120 1.05 -4.50 11.43
N ILE A 121 1.01 -5.03 10.19
CA ILE A 121 1.22 -4.21 8.97
C ILE A 121 0.13 -3.15 8.83
N LEU A 122 -1.12 -3.48 9.15
CA LEU A 122 -2.26 -2.56 9.16
C LEU A 122 -2.23 -1.58 10.36
N GLY A 123 -1.27 -1.72 11.28
CA GLY A 123 -1.14 -0.86 12.46
C GLY A 123 -2.21 -1.08 13.52
N VAL A 124 -2.97 -2.18 13.43
CA VAL A 124 -3.98 -2.59 14.43
C VAL A 124 -3.29 -3.20 15.65
N CYS A 125 -2.31 -4.06 15.39
CA CYS A 125 -1.45 -4.66 16.40
C CYS A 125 -0.10 -3.95 16.48
N PRO A 126 0.61 -4.06 17.63
CA PRO A 126 1.96 -3.52 17.74
C PRO A 126 2.83 -4.14 16.65
N THR A 127 3.66 -3.33 16.00
CA THR A 127 4.71 -3.90 15.17
C THR A 127 5.76 -4.47 16.12
N HIS A 128 6.22 -5.70 15.87
CA HIS A 128 7.43 -6.24 16.49
C HIS A 128 8.67 -5.50 15.95
N SER A 129 8.73 -4.18 16.12
CA SER A 129 9.90 -3.37 15.83
C SER A 129 10.56 -3.03 17.16
N PHE A 130 11.75 -3.58 17.36
CA PHE A 130 12.73 -3.31 18.43
C PHE A 130 13.23 -1.85 18.47
N TYR A 131 12.38 -0.87 18.16
CA TYR A 131 12.66 0.56 18.30
C TYR A 131 11.48 1.24 18.99
N VAL A 132 11.17 0.79 20.22
CA VAL A 132 10.67 1.74 21.22
C VAL A 132 11.84 2.69 21.48
N LEU A 133 11.88 3.81 20.76
CA LEU A 133 12.56 4.99 21.29
C LEU A 133 11.92 5.26 22.65
N PRO A 134 12.69 5.25 23.74
CA PRO A 134 12.14 5.51 25.06
C PRO A 134 11.43 6.86 25.02
N ALA A 135 10.25 6.93 25.63
CA ALA A 135 9.48 8.16 25.82
C ALA A 135 10.19 9.22 26.71
N ALA A 136 11.52 9.15 26.85
CA ALA A 136 12.33 9.92 27.78
C ALA A 136 13.01 11.16 27.16
N LEU A 137 12.76 11.50 25.89
CA LEU A 137 13.39 12.67 25.23
C LEU A 137 12.36 13.65 24.64
N ALA A 138 11.13 13.68 25.16
CA ALA A 138 10.08 14.59 24.70
C ALA A 138 10.06 15.94 25.45
N ASP A 139 10.93 16.18 26.43
CA ASP A 139 11.06 17.48 27.10
C ASP A 139 12.54 17.85 27.29
N SER A 140 13.08 18.62 26.34
CA SER A 140 14.22 19.54 26.49
C SER A 140 14.22 20.54 25.35
#